data_AF-A0AAU7XBR4-F1
#
_entry.id   AF-A0AAU7XBR4-F1
#
_cell.length_a   1.000
_cell.length_b   1.000
_cell.length_c   1.000
_cell.angle_alpha   90.00
_cell.angle_beta   90.00
_cell.angle_gamma   90.00
#
_symmetry.space_group_name_H-M   'P 1'
#
loop_
_entity.id
_entity.type
_entity.pdbx_description
1 polymer ?
#
loop_
_entity_poly.entity_id
_entity_poly.type
_entity_poly.pdbx_seq_one_letter_code
_entity_poly.pdbx_strand_id
1 'polypeptide(L)'
;MDWWLALKWLVIALAAFPIWGSLLWVIWDLDIRPRLIPKAAIEADAKVMLARWGERAAEMAFIEEDRAWRYSDNFQQGRWHRVRAAIERMTDEGV
;
A
#
# COMPACT_ATOMS: atom_id res chain seq x y z
N MET A 1 -34.95 -19.13 -14.83
CA MET A 1 -33.51 -19.09 -14.48
C MET A 1 -32.83 -20.19 -15.28
N ASP A 2 -31.98 -19.83 -16.25
CA ASP A 2 -31.23 -20.84 -17.02
C ASP A 2 -30.06 -21.35 -16.17
N TRP A 3 -30.30 -22.45 -15.48
CA TRP A 3 -29.34 -23.09 -14.58
C TRP A 3 -28.06 -23.55 -15.28
N TRP A 4 -28.13 -23.84 -16.58
CA TRP A 4 -26.97 -24.24 -17.38
C TRP A 4 -26.04 -23.08 -17.65
N LEU A 5 -26.62 -21.91 -17.96
CA LEU A 5 -25.87 -20.66 -18.09
C LEU A 5 -25.20 -20.28 -16.76
N ALA A 6 -25.94 -20.40 -15.64
CA ALA A 6 -25.39 -20.13 -14.31
C ALA A 6 -24.20 -21.03 -13.95
N LEU A 7 -24.30 -22.34 -14.23
CA LEU A 7 -23.22 -23.30 -13.99
C LEU A 7 -21.97 -22.98 -14.81
N LYS A 8 -22.12 -22.63 -16.09
CA LYS A 8 -21.00 -22.24 -16.96
C LYS A 8 -20.24 -21.03 -16.41
N TRP A 9 -20.95 -19.99 -16.00
CA TRP A 9 -20.33 -18.80 -15.42
C TRP A 9 -19.61 -19.10 -14.10
N LEU A 10 -20.17 -19.98 -13.27
CA LEU A 10 -19.56 -20.40 -12.01
C LEU A 10 -18.24 -21.14 -12.27
N VAL A 11 -18.21 -22.06 -13.24
CA VAL A 11 -16.97 -22.76 -13.64
C VAL A 11 -15.92 -21.80 -14.17
N ILE A 12 -16.30 -20.83 -15.02
CA ILE A 12 -15.38 -19.81 -15.54
C ILE A 12 -14.81 -18.95 -14.40
N ALA A 13 -15.66 -18.52 -13.47
CA ALA A 13 -15.24 -17.71 -12.33
C ALA A 13 -14.27 -18.45 -11.39
N LEU A 14 -14.52 -19.75 -11.15
CA LEU A 14 -13.61 -20.63 -10.40
C LEU A 14 -12.29 -20.84 -11.14
N ALA A 15 -12.33 -21.09 -12.46
CA ALA A 15 -11.12 -21.24 -13.26
C ALA A 15 -10.27 -19.95 -13.29
N ALA A 16 -10.92 -18.78 -13.22
CA ALA A 16 -10.25 -17.48 -13.14
C ALA A 16 -9.72 -17.12 -11.73
N PHE A 17 -9.97 -17.96 -10.71
CA PHE A 17 -9.55 -17.72 -9.32
C PHE A 17 -8.09 -17.34 -9.13
N PRO A 18 -7.10 -17.97 -9.79
CA PRO A 18 -5.71 -17.56 -9.64
C PRO A 18 -5.46 -16.10 -10.04
N ILE A 19 -6.21 -15.59 -11.01
CA ILE A 19 -6.08 -14.21 -11.50
C ILE A 19 -6.71 -13.24 -10.51
N TRP A 20 -8.00 -13.38 -10.21
CA TRP A 20 -8.66 -12.42 -9.32
C TRP A 20 -8.22 -12.58 -7.86
N GLY A 21 -7.87 -13.79 -7.43
CA GLY A 21 -7.34 -14.06 -6.10
C GLY A 21 -5.98 -13.41 -5.87
N SER A 22 -5.07 -13.47 -6.85
CA SER A 22 -3.77 -12.78 -6.75
C SER A 22 -3.92 -11.26 -6.74
N LEU A 23 -4.82 -10.70 -7.56
CA LEU A 23 -5.12 -9.27 -7.53
C LEU A 23 -5.67 -8.83 -6.17
N LEU A 24 -6.63 -9.57 -5.60
CA LEU A 24 -7.15 -9.29 -4.26
C LEU A 24 -6.06 -9.40 -3.19
N TRP A 25 -5.16 -10.38 -3.31
CA TRP A 25 -4.05 -10.54 -2.37
C TRP A 25 -3.10 -9.34 -2.40
N VAL A 26 -2.73 -8.86 -3.59
CA VAL A 26 -1.88 -7.67 -3.73
C VAL A 26 -2.56 -6.43 -3.16
N ILE A 27 -3.85 -6.22 -3.46
CA ILE A 27 -4.63 -5.09 -2.91
C ILE A 27 -4.68 -5.16 -1.37
N TRP A 28 -4.92 -6.35 -0.83
CA TRP A 28 -4.94 -6.56 0.61
C TRP A 28 -3.61 -6.18 1.25
N ASP A 29 -2.49 -6.70 0.73
CA ASP A 29 -1.18 -6.51 1.34
C ASP A 29 -0.62 -5.09 1.14
N LEU A 30 -0.89 -4.46 -0.02
CA LEU A 30 -0.41 -3.11 -0.36
C LEU A 30 -1.24 -1.98 0.24
N ASP A 31 -2.58 -2.09 0.28
CA ASP A 31 -3.44 -0.96 0.64
C ASP A 31 -4.20 -1.19 1.95
N ILE A 32 -4.80 -2.36 2.14
CA ILE A 32 -5.68 -2.60 3.29
C ILE A 32 -4.87 -2.87 4.55
N ARG A 33 -3.91 -3.79 4.49
CA ARG A 33 -3.09 -4.19 5.64
C ARG A 33 -2.27 -3.02 6.20
N PRO A 34 -1.62 -2.16 5.39
CA PRO A 34 -0.89 -1.01 5.93
C PRO A 34 -1.79 0.01 6.60
N ARG A 35 -3.09 0.08 6.28
CA ARG A 35 -4.05 0.95 6.97
C ARG A 35 -4.35 0.51 8.41
N LEU A 36 -4.07 -0.75 8.74
CA LEU A 36 -4.17 -1.25 10.12
C LEU A 36 -3.06 -0.69 11.02
N ILE A 37 -2.00 -0.12 10.45
CA ILE A 37 -0.98 0.60 11.22
C ILE A 37 -1.61 1.89 11.78
N PRO A 38 -1.54 2.13 13.10
CA PRO A 38 -2.07 3.35 13.71
C PRO A 38 -1.50 4.61 13.05
N LYS A 39 -2.35 5.60 12.80
CA LYS A 39 -1.93 6.88 12.17
C LYS A 39 -0.78 7.53 12.96
N ALA A 40 -0.84 7.50 14.29
CA ALA A 40 0.21 8.06 15.16
C ALA A 40 1.58 7.38 14.96
N ALA A 41 1.62 6.08 14.62
CA ALA A 41 2.88 5.40 14.33
C ALA A 41 3.47 5.87 13.00
N ILE A 42 2.63 6.05 11.97
CA ILE A 42 3.05 6.63 10.68
C ILE A 42 3.55 8.06 10.84
N GLU A 43 2.85 8.87 11.64
CA GLU A 43 3.25 10.25 11.93
C GLU A 43 4.56 10.30 12.74
N ALA A 44 4.77 9.37 13.67
CA ALA A 44 6.03 9.25 14.38
C ALA A 44 7.19 8.89 13.43
N ASP A 45 6.98 7.92 12.53
CA ASP A 45 7.96 7.57 11.49
C ASP A 45 8.26 8.78 10.59
N ALA A 46 7.24 9.51 10.15
CA ALA A 46 7.40 10.73 9.36
C ALA A 46 8.23 11.80 10.08
N LYS A 47 7.98 12.02 11.37
CA LYS A 47 8.78 12.94 12.20
C LYS A 47 10.24 12.49 12.32
N VAL A 48 10.50 11.19 12.45
CA VAL A 48 11.86 10.65 12.46
C VAL A 48 12.56 10.92 11.13
N MET A 49 11.87 10.76 10.00
CA MET A 49 12.42 11.05 8.67
C MET A 49 12.71 12.54 8.50
N LEU A 50 11.77 13.41 8.89
CA LEU A 50 11.94 14.87 8.88
C LEU A 50 13.11 15.31 9.77
N ALA A 51 13.22 14.78 10.98
CA ALA A 51 14.34 15.09 11.88
C ALA A 51 15.70 14.65 11.30
N ARG A 52 15.73 13.57 10.50
CA ARG A 52 16.97 13.02 9.95
C ARG A 52 17.40 13.69 8.64
N TRP A 53 16.45 14.05 7.79
CA TRP A 53 16.70 14.44 6.40
C TRP A 53 16.10 15.79 6.00
N GLY A 54 15.35 16.45 6.90
CA GLY A 54 14.75 17.76 6.67
C GLY A 54 13.85 17.77 5.44
N GLU A 55 14.04 18.76 4.56
CA GLU A 55 13.29 18.91 3.30
C GLU A 55 13.36 17.68 2.39
N ARG A 56 14.42 16.86 2.50
CA ARG A 56 14.60 15.65 1.69
C ARG A 56 13.88 14.43 2.24
N ALA A 57 13.18 14.54 3.37
CA ALA A 57 12.53 13.41 4.01
C ALA A 57 11.51 12.72 3.09
N ALA A 58 10.75 13.47 2.30
CA ALA A 58 9.78 12.91 1.35
C ALA A 58 10.46 12.14 0.21
N GLU A 59 11.57 12.67 -0.33
CA GLU A 59 12.40 12.00 -1.34
C GLU A 59 12.95 10.67 -0.81
N MET A 60 13.45 10.68 0.42
CA MET A 60 14.00 9.47 1.03
C MET A 60 12.93 8.43 1.36
N ALA A 61 11.73 8.85 1.79
CA ALA A 61 10.60 7.94 1.96
C ALA A 61 10.15 7.33 0.62
N PHE A 62 10.20 8.09 -0.47
CA PHE A 62 9.94 7.58 -1.82
C PHE A 62 10.98 6.54 -2.26
N ILE A 63 12.27 6.74 -1.93
CA ILE A 63 13.32 5.75 -2.23
C ILE A 63 13.05 4.43 -1.51
N GLU A 64 12.59 4.46 -0.26
CA GLU A 64 12.23 3.24 0.47
C GLU A 64 10.93 2.60 -0.06
N GLU A 65 9.95 3.40 -0.50
CA GLU A 65 8.75 2.92 -1.21
C GLU A 65 9.12 2.19 -2.51
N ASP A 66 9.98 2.78 -3.33
CA ASP A 66 10.48 2.23 -4.60
C ASP A 66 11.38 1.01 -4.39
N ARG A 67 12.17 0.99 -3.31
CA ARG A 67 12.92 -0.19 -2.89
C ARG A 67 11.97 -1.34 -2.54
N ALA A 68 10.95 -1.08 -1.71
CA ALA A 68 9.97 -2.10 -1.32
C ALA A 68 9.26 -2.68 -2.55
N TRP A 69 8.91 -1.82 -3.52
CA TRP A 69 8.35 -2.27 -4.80
C TRP A 69 9.29 -3.21 -5.56
N ARG A 70 10.59 -2.86 -5.72
CA ARG A 70 11.57 -3.72 -6.41
C ARG A 70 11.76 -5.09 -5.75
N TYR A 71 11.57 -5.18 -4.44
CA TYR A 71 11.65 -6.44 -3.70
C TYR A 71 10.29 -7.13 -3.52
N SER A 72 9.23 -6.63 -4.17
CA SER A 72 7.87 -7.17 -4.06
C SER A 72 7.34 -7.20 -2.62
N ASP A 73 7.82 -6.29 -1.77
CA ASP A 73 7.35 -6.12 -0.39
C ASP A 73 6.19 -5.12 -0.38
N ASN A 74 5.02 -5.60 -0.80
CA ASN A 74 3.81 -4.79 -0.98
C ASN A 74 3.39 -4.11 0.33
N PHE A 75 3.48 -4.81 1.46
CA PHE A 75 3.17 -4.22 2.76
C PHE A 75 4.06 -3.01 3.08
N GLN A 76 5.38 -3.14 2.90
CA GLN A 76 6.30 -2.03 3.18
C GLN A 76 6.13 -0.91 2.17
N GLN A 77 5.84 -1.21 0.90
CA GLN A 77 5.51 -0.20 -0.10
C GLN A 77 4.32 0.65 0.37
N GLY A 78 3.23 0.02 0.80
CA GLY A 78 2.04 0.73 1.29
C GLY A 78 2.30 1.51 2.58
N ARG A 79 3.14 0.98 3.48
CA ARG A 79 3.57 1.71 4.68
C ARG A 79 4.35 2.97 4.31
N TRP A 80 5.35 2.87 3.44
CA TRP A 80 6.18 4.00 3.02
C TRP A 80 5.39 5.04 2.25
N HIS A 81 4.42 4.62 1.43
CA HIS A 81 3.45 5.52 0.80
C HIS A 81 2.71 6.38 1.84
N ARG A 82 2.24 5.78 2.93
CA ARG A 82 1.58 6.50 4.02
C ARG A 82 2.53 7.43 4.78
N VAL A 83 3.78 7.03 4.99
CA VAL A 83 4.81 7.86 5.63
C VAL A 83 5.10 9.09 4.76
N ARG A 84 5.31 8.90 3.45
CA ARG A 84 5.52 10.00 2.50
C ARG A 84 4.36 10.99 2.50
N ALA A 85 3.12 10.51 2.42
CA ALA A 85 1.93 11.36 2.49
C ALA A 85 1.79 12.08 3.86
N ALA A 86 2.33 11.52 4.94
CA ALA A 86 2.37 12.23 6.22
C ALA A 86 3.45 13.33 6.23
N ILE A 87 4.63 13.07 5.65
CA ILE A 87 5.69 14.07 5.50
C ILE A 87 5.20 15.25 4.66
N GLU A 88 4.63 14.98 3.47
CA GLU A 88 4.11 16.02 2.57
C GLU A 88 3.10 16.92 3.30
N ARG A 89 2.16 16.34 4.05
CA ARG A 89 1.21 17.13 4.86
C ARG A 89 1.87 17.99 5.94
N MET A 90 2.87 17.46 6.65
CA MET A 90 3.56 18.22 7.70
C MET A 90 4.37 19.38 7.11
N THR A 91 5.02 19.16 5.98
CA THR A 91 5.77 20.20 5.25
C THR A 91 4.84 21.30 4.74
N ASP A 92 3.68 20.94 4.18
CA ASP A 92 2.67 21.90 3.72
C ASP A 92 2.07 22.72 4.87
N GLU A 93 1.94 22.13 6.06
CA GLU A 93 1.48 22.80 7.28
C GLU A 93 2.55 23.71 7.93
N GLY A 94 3.80 23.68 7.44
CA GLY A 94 4.90 24.52 7.91
C GLY A 94 5.50 24.10 9.27
N VAL A 95 5.44 22.81 9.59
CA VAL A 95 5.99 22.20 10.82
C VAL A 95 7.44 21.76 10.64
#